data_AF-A0A4Q3WCM1-F1
#
_entry.id   AF-A0A4Q3WCM1-F1
#
_cell.length_a   1.000
_cell.length_b   1.000
_cell.length_c   1.000
_cell.angle_alpha   90.00
_cell.angle_beta   90.00
_cell.angle_gamma   90.00
#
_symmetry.space_group_name_H-M   'P 1'
#
loop_
_entity.id
_entity.type
_entity.pdbx_description
1 polymer ?
#
loop_
_entity_poly.entity_id
_entity_poly.type
_entity_poly.pdbx_seq_one_letter_code
_entity_poly.pdbx_strand_id
1 'polypeptide(L)' 'MPSVLFVCLGNICRSPLAEAALRAEAQRLRLDLIIDSAGTGNW' A
#
# COMPACT_ATOMS: atom_id res chain seq x y z
N MET A 1 15.99 -0.32 -2.68
CA MET A 1 14.85 -1.01 -2.05
C MET A 1 13.73 -1.16 -3.06
N PRO A 2 13.08 -2.34 -3.17
CA PRO A 2 11.88 -2.49 -3.97
C PRO A 2 10.75 -1.58 -3.49
N SER A 3 9.92 -1.09 -4.43
CA SER A 3 8.80 -0.20 -4.15
C SER A 3 7.48 -0.82 -4.62
N VAL A 4 6.43 -0.72 -3.82
CA VAL A 4 5.10 -1.26 -4.10
C VAL A 4 4.05 -0.15 -3.92
N LEU A 5 3.20 0.03 -4.93
CA LEU A 5 2.07 0.95 -4.91
C LEU A 5 0.76 0.18 -5.07
N PHE A 6 -0.10 0.23 -4.05
CA PHE A 6 -1.45 -0.32 -4.15
C PHE A 6 -2.41 0.70 -4.76
N VAL A 7 -3.22 0.26 -5.72
CA VAL A 7 -4.13 1.17 -6.43
C VAL A 7 -5.56 0.65 -6.36
N CYS A 8 -6.50 1.52 -6.03
CA CYS A 8 -7.93 1.27 -6.21
C CYS A 8 -8.63 2.50 -6.79
N LEU A 9 -9.95 2.50 -6.88
CA LEU A 9 -10.67 3.66 -7.41
C LEU A 9 -10.49 4.90 -6.52
N GLY A 10 -10.80 4.79 -5.22
CA GLY A 10 -10.93 5.96 -4.35
C GLY A 10 -9.79 6.23 -3.37
N ASN A 11 -8.84 5.31 -3.20
CA ASN A 11 -7.85 5.37 -2.13
C ASN A 11 -8.41 5.55 -0.70
N ILE A 12 -9.62 5.05 -0.42
CA ILE A 12 -10.28 5.22 0.89
C ILE A 12 -10.64 3.91 1.60
N CYS A 13 -10.62 2.77 0.90
CA CYS A 13 -10.98 1.47 1.48
C CYS A 13 -9.96 0.39 1.13
N ARG A 14 -9.87 0.02 -0.16
CA ARG A 14 -9.11 -1.17 -0.60
C ARG A 14 -7.60 -0.96 -0.59
N SER A 15 -7.11 0.10 -1.24
CA SER A 15 -5.66 0.33 -1.34
C SER A 15 -5.02 0.77 -0.01
N PRO A 16 -5.65 1.59 0.87
CA PRO A 16 -5.09 1.86 2.19
C PRO A 16 -5.06 0.61 3.08
N LEU A 17 -6.07 -0.27 2.99
CA LEU A 17 -6.08 -1.54 3.70
C LEU A 17 -4.90 -2.43 3.26
N ALA A 18 -4.67 -2.55 1.96
CA ALA A 18 -3.57 -3.34 1.42
C ALA A 18 -2.20 -2.77 1.80
N GLU A 19 -2.05 -1.44 1.78
CA GLU A 19 -0.84 -0.75 2.25
C GLU A 19 -0.54 -1.09 3.72
N ALA A 20 -1.53 -0.94 4.60
CA ALA A 20 -1.37 -1.23 6.02
C ALA A 20 -1.04 -2.72 6.28
N ALA A 21 -1.71 -3.62 5.56
CA ALA A 21 -1.46 -5.06 5.68
C ALA A 21 -0.04 -5.43 5.24
N LEU A 22 0.43 -4.93 4.08
CA LEU A 22 1.79 -5.21 3.62
C LEU A 22 2.84 -4.56 4.53
N ARG A 23 2.59 -3.35 5.03
CA ARG A 23 3.49 -2.65 5.96
C ARG A 23 3.67 -3.45 7.26
N ALA A 24 2.58 -4.02 7.80
CA ALA A 24 2.64 -4.87 8.99
C ALA A 24 3.47 -6.15 8.73
N GLU A 25 3.25 -6.82 7.60
CA GLU A 25 4.01 -8.03 7.24
C GLU A 25 5.48 -7.73 6.93
N ALA A 26 5.77 -6.62 6.24
CA ALA A 26 7.13 -6.19 5.96
C ALA A 26 7.91 -5.91 7.25
N GLN A 27 7.29 -5.26 8.24
CA GLN A 27 7.88 -5.07 9.57
C GLN A 27 8.11 -6.41 10.28
N ARG A 28 7.13 -7.32 10.26
CA ARG A 28 7.23 -8.65 10.88
C ARG A 28 8.38 -9.47 10.29
N LEU A 29 8.59 -9.38 8.98
CA LEU A 29 9.62 -10.12 8.23
C LEU A 29 10.95 -9.36 8.09
N ARG A 30 11.04 -8.12 8.59
CA ARG A 30 12.20 -7.23 8.45
C ARG A 30 12.59 -7.01 6.99
N LEU A 31 11.59 -6.83 6.12
CA LEU A 31 11.78 -6.52 4.71
C LEU A 31 11.93 -5.01 4.52
N ASP A 32 12.92 -4.64 3.72
CA ASP A 32 13.23 -3.25 3.40
C ASP A 32 12.49 -2.81 2.12
N LEU A 33 11.27 -2.31 2.30
CA LEU A 33 10.32 -1.96 1.23
C LEU A 33 9.83 -0.52 1.34
N ILE A 34 9.66 0.13 0.19
CA ILE A 34 8.88 1.38 0.09
C ILE A 34 7.44 1.00 -0.26
N ILE A 35 6.47 1.42 0.54
CA ILE A 35 5.06 1.01 0.42
C ILE A 35 4.18 2.26 0.46
N ASP A 36 3.28 2.38 -0.51
CA ASP A 36 2.34 3.50 -0.64
C ASP A 36 0.99 3.04 -1.27
N SER A 37 -0.02 3.90 -1.26
CA SER A 37 -1.31 3.67 -1.91
C SER A 37 -1.88 4.88 -2.64
N ALA A 38 -2.57 4.64 -3.76
CA ALA A 38 -3.17 5.68 -4.60
C ALA A 38 -4.56 5.32 -5.14
N GLY A 39 -5.26 6.35 -5.60
CA GLY A 39 -6.58 6.26 -6.25
C GLY A 39 -6.46 6.58 -7.74
N THR A 40 -7.23 5.89 -8.59
CA THR A 40 -7.36 6.27 -10.02
C THR A 40 -8.47 7.28 -10.28
N GLY A 41 -9.38 7.43 -9.31
CA GLY A 41 -10.53 8.32 -9.43
C GLY A 41 -10.11 9.78 -9.34
N ASN A 42 -10.81 10.63 -10.08
CA ASN A 42 -10.59 12.07 -10.17
C ASN A 42 -11.73 12.84 -9.44
N TRP A 43 -12.14 12.31 -8.29
CA TRP A 43 -13.34 12.72 -7.54
C TRP A 43 -12.98 13.60 -6.34
#